data_AF-A0A0W0TUM8-F1
#
_entry.id   AF-A0A0W0TUM8-F1
#
_cell.length_a   1.000
_cell.length_b   1.000
_cell.length_c   1.000
_cell.angle_alpha   90.00
_cell.angle_beta   90.00
_cell.angle_gamma   90.00
#
_symmetry.space_group_name_H-M   'P 1'
#
loop_
_entity.id
_entity.type
_entity.pdbx_description
1 polymer ?
#
loop_
_entity_poly.entity_id
_entity_poly.type
_entity_poly.pdbx_seq_one_letter_code
_entity_poly.pdbx_strand_id
1 'polypeptide(L)'
;MSHDLPLDVSPAQAGIHPFASINKTQSIFIVLNGFLINSYYTVATSNSPSVLMSVREQDLKQMLSSEPKETMICSDHLCVPSTVDSQTIKEHMPSILSTFVDRKDLNTKEPLMTATRYYGTVEPGHEVSMSRLIGKLKHTGTVCTSSPSEQVIPQELKLPAQWYPRDLEQGTSGRDASVFGTLGVFAVGNGHASVDFPLVNALSVPPQFLQTYGAAVIPVEATFRLPKSKEKSLTKLHVTEYTWKNNTNQYINNYVLQQQGGGGLFIETHPFPHIFTPLSPGCSGGVILGRKVDDHYRFVAFQISYGYSLVIKSNVIHGDSFLHGSYAIALYETDLADSVLIKAGEPGARTIQPVRQVSVAANRSSFFAQVNLNQRTAALLLKQNLKWIAQAADDEPVEKRRELKGFFKQLPRELLSGIRHESDVAQRAYDECYGLVCVKSASQTQEVFNR
;
A
#
# COMPACT_ATOMS: atom_id res chain seq x y z
N MET A 1 17.82 21.09 63.00
CA MET A 1 19.21 20.59 63.13
C MET A 1 19.99 21.14 61.96
N SER A 2 20.93 22.02 62.27
CA SER A 2 21.87 22.65 61.35
C SER A 2 23.09 21.76 61.15
N HIS A 3 23.72 21.88 59.99
CA HIS A 3 25.18 21.99 59.75
C HIS A 3 25.39 21.80 58.24
N ASP A 4 26.39 22.37 57.59
CA ASP A 4 27.07 23.67 57.63
C ASP A 4 28.03 23.63 56.42
N LEU A 5 28.36 24.79 55.88
CA LEU A 5 29.34 25.02 54.80
C LEU A 5 30.80 24.80 55.33
N PRO A 6 31.89 24.76 54.51
CA PRO A 6 32.11 25.69 53.38
C PRO A 6 32.96 25.26 52.17
N LEU A 7 33.09 26.25 51.27
CA LEU A 7 33.99 26.37 50.12
C LEU A 7 35.47 26.47 50.53
N ASP A 8 36.39 26.21 49.58
CA ASP A 8 37.63 27.00 49.46
C ASP A 8 38.15 27.08 48.00
N VAL A 9 39.26 27.82 47.79
CA VAL A 9 39.54 28.63 46.58
C VAL A 9 40.59 28.03 45.60
N SER A 10 40.62 28.62 44.39
CA SER A 10 41.58 28.50 43.25
C SER A 10 43.03 28.97 43.61
N PRO A 11 44.07 29.13 42.71
CA PRO A 11 44.14 29.07 41.23
C PRO A 11 45.44 28.48 40.57
N ALA A 12 45.57 28.63 39.23
CA ALA A 12 46.82 28.73 38.41
C ALA A 12 47.69 27.46 38.17
N GLN A 13 48.51 27.28 37.11
CA GLN A 13 48.71 27.96 35.81
C GLN A 13 49.52 27.09 34.79
N ALA A 14 49.23 27.24 33.48
CA ALA A 14 50.14 27.36 32.31
C ALA A 14 51.01 26.20 31.71
N GLY A 15 51.15 26.22 30.36
CA GLY A 15 52.07 25.41 29.51
C GLY A 15 51.34 24.57 28.42
N ILE A 16 51.30 24.80 27.09
CA ILE A 16 52.24 25.32 26.05
C ILE A 16 53.31 24.26 25.68
N HIS A 17 53.47 23.73 24.44
CA HIS A 17 52.90 24.02 23.09
C HIS A 17 52.78 22.72 22.19
N PRO A 18 52.49 22.75 20.85
CA PRO A 18 51.90 21.60 20.13
C PRO A 18 52.85 20.73 19.28
N PHE A 19 52.36 19.54 18.87
CA PHE A 19 52.83 18.81 17.69
C PHE A 19 51.74 18.78 16.62
N ALA A 20 52.03 19.35 15.44
CA ALA A 20 51.17 19.24 14.27
C ALA A 20 51.57 18.04 13.41
N SER A 21 50.67 17.08 13.19
CA SER A 21 50.82 16.07 12.14
C SER A 21 49.94 16.43 10.94
N ILE A 22 50.56 16.50 9.76
CA ILE A 22 49.88 16.86 8.51
C ILE A 22 49.28 15.61 7.89
N ASN A 23 48.04 15.29 8.24
CA ASN A 23 47.25 14.30 7.49
C ASN A 23 46.79 14.92 6.17
N LYS A 24 47.40 14.52 5.05
CA LYS A 24 46.93 14.88 3.71
C LYS A 24 45.72 14.02 3.32
N THR A 25 44.52 14.55 3.51
CA THR A 25 43.31 14.01 2.90
C THR A 25 43.35 14.26 1.39
N GLN A 26 43.34 13.21 0.57
CA GLN A 26 43.09 13.33 -0.87
C GLN A 26 41.66 12.91 -1.18
N SER A 27 40.88 13.82 -1.77
CA SER A 27 39.57 13.50 -2.32
C SER A 27 39.74 12.91 -3.72
N ILE A 28 39.31 11.67 -3.93
CA ILE A 28 39.19 11.06 -5.25
C ILE A 28 37.71 11.03 -5.61
N PHE A 29 37.33 11.72 -6.68
CA PHE A 29 35.99 11.68 -7.23
C PHE A 29 35.88 10.53 -8.22
N ILE A 30 35.00 9.57 -7.95
CA ILE A 30 34.65 8.49 -8.88
C ILE A 30 33.23 8.75 -9.37
N VAL A 31 33.07 8.90 -10.69
CA VAL A 31 31.76 9.08 -11.32
C VAL A 31 31.26 7.72 -11.80
N LEU A 32 30.17 7.24 -11.21
CA LEU A 32 29.43 6.06 -11.67
C LEU A 32 27.96 6.44 -11.83
N ASN A 33 27.40 6.19 -13.02
CA ASN A 33 26.00 6.42 -13.37
C ASN A 33 25.43 7.80 -12.96
N GLY A 34 26.23 8.86 -13.10
CA GLY A 34 25.77 10.25 -12.97
C GLY A 34 25.58 10.77 -11.54
N PHE A 35 25.92 10.00 -10.50
CA PHE A 35 25.86 10.47 -9.11
C PHE A 35 27.25 10.65 -8.49
N LEU A 36 27.43 11.77 -7.80
CA LEU A 36 28.61 12.07 -6.98
C LEU A 36 28.43 11.48 -5.58
N ILE A 37 29.25 10.48 -5.24
CA ILE A 37 29.32 9.90 -3.90
C ILE A 37 30.65 10.32 -3.27
N ASN A 38 30.60 10.90 -2.08
CA ASN A 38 31.78 11.35 -1.35
C ASN A 38 32.08 10.38 -0.19
N SER A 39 33.20 9.66 -0.28
CA SER A 39 33.60 8.64 0.71
C SER A 39 35.00 8.91 1.23
N TYR A 40 35.15 8.98 2.55
CA TYR A 40 36.44 9.19 3.20
C TYR A 40 37.09 7.85 3.55
N TYR A 41 38.35 7.64 3.14
CA TYR A 41 39.15 6.49 3.52
C TYR A 41 40.55 6.92 3.98
N THR A 42 41.04 6.30 5.04
CA THR A 42 42.42 6.49 5.54
C THR A 42 43.32 5.45 4.89
N VAL A 43 44.23 5.87 4.01
CA VAL A 43 45.17 4.97 3.32
C VAL A 43 46.45 4.81 4.14
N ALA A 44 46.68 3.60 4.66
CA ALA A 44 48.01 3.22 5.14
C ALA A 44 48.89 2.85 3.93
N THR A 45 50.03 3.52 3.78
CA THR A 45 50.93 3.32 2.64
C THR A 45 51.78 2.06 2.80
N SER A 46 51.49 1.01 2.03
CA SER A 46 52.40 -0.10 1.79
C SER A 46 52.64 -0.29 0.28
N ASN A 47 53.92 -0.41 -0.10
CA ASN A 47 54.32 -0.44 -1.50
C ASN A 47 54.08 -1.83 -2.13
N SER A 48 53.09 -1.97 -3.02
CA SER A 48 53.10 -2.91 -4.18
C SER A 48 51.80 -2.81 -5.01
N PRO A 49 51.79 -2.11 -6.17
CA PRO A 49 50.60 -1.98 -7.01
C PRO A 49 50.69 -2.81 -8.31
N SER A 50 49.97 -3.94 -8.39
CA SER A 50 49.52 -4.52 -9.68
C SER A 50 48.55 -5.71 -9.58
N VAL A 51 48.63 -6.56 -8.54
CA VAL A 51 47.90 -7.86 -8.51
C VAL A 51 46.63 -7.86 -7.63
N LEU A 52 46.49 -6.92 -6.69
CA LEU A 52 45.44 -6.96 -5.66
C LEU A 52 44.08 -6.30 -6.01
N MET A 53 43.95 -5.70 -7.20
CA MET A 53 42.71 -5.01 -7.60
C MET A 53 41.71 -5.86 -8.42
N SER A 54 42.16 -6.82 -9.23
CA SER A 54 41.23 -7.60 -10.09
C SER A 54 40.36 -8.58 -9.31
N VAL A 55 40.93 -9.25 -8.30
CA VAL A 55 40.22 -10.23 -7.45
C VAL A 55 39.07 -9.54 -6.71
N ARG A 56 39.33 -8.40 -6.07
CA ARG A 56 38.31 -7.63 -5.34
C ARG A 56 37.17 -7.14 -6.22
N GLU A 57 37.40 -6.81 -7.48
CA GLU A 57 36.34 -6.33 -8.38
C GLU A 57 35.45 -7.48 -8.89
N GLN A 58 36.04 -8.67 -9.12
CA GLN A 58 35.28 -9.88 -9.43
C GLN A 58 34.48 -10.36 -8.22
N ASP A 59 35.07 -10.38 -7.02
CA ASP A 59 34.37 -10.70 -5.78
C ASP A 59 33.22 -9.71 -5.51
N LEU A 60 33.44 -8.40 -5.69
CA LEU A 60 32.36 -7.40 -5.55
C LEU A 60 31.25 -7.62 -6.56
N LYS A 61 31.58 -7.88 -7.83
CA LYS A 61 30.58 -8.18 -8.87
C LYS A 61 29.82 -9.46 -8.56
N GLN A 62 30.48 -10.49 -8.04
CA GLN A 62 29.84 -11.76 -7.67
C GLN A 62 28.96 -11.63 -6.40
N MET A 63 29.37 -10.81 -5.43
CA MET A 63 28.53 -10.44 -4.28
C MET A 63 27.34 -9.55 -4.66
N LEU A 64 27.48 -8.69 -5.67
CA LEU A 64 26.41 -7.83 -6.19
C LEU A 64 25.51 -8.51 -7.23
N SER A 65 25.94 -9.64 -7.81
CA SER A 65 25.17 -10.40 -8.82
C SER A 65 24.50 -11.66 -8.29
N SER A 66 24.72 -12.04 -7.03
CA SER A 66 23.93 -13.11 -6.42
C SER A 66 22.58 -12.56 -5.97
N GLU A 67 21.56 -12.75 -6.80
CA GLU A 67 20.16 -12.57 -6.35
C GLU A 67 19.92 -13.40 -5.08
N PRO A 68 19.22 -12.86 -4.07
CA PRO A 68 18.97 -13.57 -2.82
C PRO A 68 18.22 -14.86 -3.13
N LYS A 69 18.80 -16.01 -2.75
CA LYS A 69 18.20 -17.32 -2.98
C LYS A 69 16.85 -17.40 -2.28
N GLU A 70 15.77 -17.47 -3.05
CA GLU A 70 14.43 -17.67 -2.52
C GLU A 70 14.31 -19.07 -1.91
N THR A 71 13.74 -19.15 -0.71
CA THR A 71 13.37 -20.42 -0.06
C THR A 71 11.91 -20.73 -0.41
N MET A 72 11.65 -21.94 -0.91
CA MET A 72 10.28 -22.39 -1.15
C MET A 72 9.67 -22.96 0.14
N ILE A 73 8.46 -22.51 0.47
CA ILE A 73 7.64 -22.96 1.59
C ILE A 73 6.49 -23.76 1.01
N CYS A 74 6.44 -25.08 1.23
CA CYS A 74 5.47 -25.96 0.58
C CYS A 74 4.54 -26.65 1.58
N SER A 75 3.25 -26.69 1.24
CA SER A 75 2.29 -27.67 1.72
C SER A 75 2.06 -28.76 0.65
N ASP A 76 1.18 -29.72 0.91
CA ASP A 76 0.80 -30.78 -0.03
C ASP A 76 0.19 -30.26 -1.35
N HIS A 77 -0.25 -29.00 -1.39
CA HIS A 77 -1.03 -28.43 -2.49
C HIS A 77 -0.52 -27.09 -3.04
N LEU A 78 0.37 -26.40 -2.32
CA LEU A 78 0.89 -25.09 -2.71
C LEU A 78 2.34 -24.91 -2.26
N CYS A 79 3.19 -24.37 -3.14
CA CYS A 79 4.53 -23.90 -2.80
C CYS A 79 4.62 -22.39 -3.00
N VAL A 80 5.04 -21.68 -1.96
CA VAL A 80 5.12 -20.21 -1.91
C VAL A 80 6.59 -19.79 -1.74
N PRO A 81 7.15 -18.92 -2.61
CA PRO A 81 8.50 -18.40 -2.46
C PRO A 81 8.61 -17.42 -1.29
N SER A 82 9.79 -17.37 -0.68
CA SER A 82 10.11 -16.44 0.40
C SER A 82 11.56 -15.97 0.34
N THR A 83 11.79 -14.71 0.71
CA THR A 83 13.14 -14.15 0.95
C THR A 83 13.58 -14.26 2.41
N VAL A 84 12.73 -14.83 3.28
CA VAL A 84 13.06 -15.12 4.68
C VAL A 84 14.04 -16.29 4.73
N ASP A 85 14.94 -16.29 5.71
CA ASP A 85 15.90 -17.37 5.89
C ASP A 85 15.21 -18.70 6.26
N SER A 86 15.83 -19.81 5.84
CA SER A 86 15.25 -21.14 6.04
C SER A 86 15.16 -21.61 7.49
N GLN A 87 15.85 -20.96 8.44
CA GLN A 87 15.77 -21.30 9.86
C GLN A 87 14.53 -20.66 10.49
N THR A 88 14.31 -19.36 10.28
CA THR A 88 13.08 -18.66 10.67
C THR A 88 11.83 -19.31 10.05
N ILE A 89 11.91 -19.77 8.80
CA ILE A 89 10.81 -20.50 8.15
C ILE A 89 10.51 -21.82 8.87
N LYS A 90 11.54 -22.62 9.24
CA LYS A 90 11.34 -23.90 9.95
C LYS A 90 10.72 -23.70 11.33
N GLU A 91 11.17 -22.69 12.06
CA GLU A 91 10.68 -22.38 13.42
C GLU A 91 9.20 -22.01 13.46
N HIS A 92 8.69 -21.38 12.40
CA HIS A 92 7.29 -20.91 12.30
C HIS A 92 6.47 -21.65 11.24
N MET A 93 6.95 -22.80 10.73
CA MET A 93 6.38 -23.47 9.55
C MET A 93 4.85 -23.70 9.63
N PRO A 94 4.27 -24.25 10.74
CA PRO A 94 2.82 -24.47 10.80
C PRO A 94 2.02 -23.17 10.67
N SER A 95 2.41 -22.15 11.44
CA SER A 95 1.78 -20.82 11.46
C SER A 95 1.94 -20.05 10.14
N ILE A 96 3.02 -20.29 9.40
CA ILE A 96 3.16 -19.76 8.03
C ILE A 96 2.21 -20.48 7.08
N LEU A 97 2.18 -21.82 7.11
CA LEU A 97 1.36 -22.64 6.21
C LEU A 97 -0.14 -22.45 6.44
N SER A 98 -0.61 -22.20 7.65
CA SER A 98 -2.02 -21.90 7.93
C SER A 98 -2.46 -20.53 7.40
N THR A 99 -1.53 -19.62 7.06
CA THR A 99 -1.86 -18.42 6.28
C THR A 99 -2.05 -18.70 4.79
N PHE A 100 -1.60 -19.84 4.28
CA PHE A 100 -1.59 -20.09 2.83
C PHE A 100 -2.96 -20.53 2.31
N VAL A 101 -3.43 -19.82 1.29
CA VAL A 101 -4.76 -20.00 0.70
C VAL A 101 -4.60 -20.41 -0.76
N ASP A 102 -5.40 -21.38 -1.22
CA ASP A 102 -5.51 -21.77 -2.63
C ASP A 102 -6.98 -21.99 -3.00
N ARG A 103 -7.70 -20.87 -3.19
CA ARG A 103 -9.13 -20.87 -3.52
C ARG A 103 -9.31 -20.95 -5.02
N LYS A 104 -9.74 -22.14 -5.48
CA LYS A 104 -9.98 -22.46 -6.90
C LYS A 104 -11.46 -22.39 -7.29
N ASP A 105 -11.72 -22.04 -8.54
CA ASP A 105 -13.03 -22.13 -9.18
C ASP A 105 -13.62 -23.54 -9.05
N LEU A 106 -14.92 -23.65 -8.80
CA LEU A 106 -15.60 -24.94 -8.62
C LEU A 106 -15.56 -25.80 -9.88
N ASN A 107 -15.67 -25.18 -11.05
CA ASN A 107 -15.84 -25.83 -12.34
C ASN A 107 -14.50 -25.95 -13.08
N THR A 108 -13.79 -24.83 -13.27
CA THR A 108 -12.55 -24.81 -14.07
C THR A 108 -11.32 -25.26 -13.29
N LYS A 109 -11.40 -25.31 -11.95
CA LYS A 109 -10.28 -25.52 -11.01
C LYS A 109 -9.16 -24.49 -11.11
N GLU A 110 -9.35 -23.40 -11.87
CA GLU A 110 -8.39 -22.29 -11.95
C GLU A 110 -8.28 -21.57 -10.60
N PRO A 111 -7.09 -21.06 -10.23
CA PRO A 111 -6.92 -20.25 -9.04
C PRO A 111 -7.71 -18.93 -9.15
N LEU A 112 -8.43 -18.57 -8.09
CA LEU A 112 -9.19 -17.32 -7.96
C LEU A 112 -8.60 -16.38 -6.89
N MET A 113 -8.10 -16.95 -5.79
CA MET A 113 -7.33 -16.25 -4.75
C MET A 113 -6.25 -17.21 -4.23
N THR A 114 -4.97 -16.85 -4.36
CA THR A 114 -3.84 -17.68 -3.95
C THR A 114 -2.81 -16.91 -3.13
N ALA A 115 -2.22 -17.58 -2.13
CA ALA A 115 -0.97 -17.12 -1.53
C ALA A 115 0.17 -17.27 -2.55
N THR A 116 0.96 -16.23 -2.75
CA THR A 116 1.93 -16.13 -3.88
C THR A 116 3.34 -15.74 -3.47
N ARG A 117 3.53 -15.21 -2.26
CA ARG A 117 4.83 -14.92 -1.64
C ARG A 117 4.69 -14.81 -0.13
N TYR A 118 5.72 -15.19 0.63
CA TYR A 118 5.81 -14.91 2.06
C TYR A 118 6.95 -13.93 2.33
N TYR A 119 6.63 -12.77 2.92
CA TYR A 119 7.57 -11.68 3.15
C TYR A 119 8.26 -11.71 4.51
N GLY A 120 7.66 -12.37 5.51
CA GLY A 120 8.19 -12.45 6.87
C GLY A 120 7.17 -12.07 7.93
N THR A 121 7.64 -11.56 9.06
CA THR A 121 6.77 -11.21 10.20
C THR A 121 6.83 -9.74 10.59
N VAL A 122 5.75 -9.23 11.17
CA VAL A 122 5.73 -7.95 11.91
C VAL A 122 5.30 -8.18 13.35
N GLU A 123 5.95 -7.50 14.30
CA GLU A 123 5.70 -7.70 15.73
C GLU A 123 4.99 -6.48 16.34
N PRO A 124 3.77 -6.63 16.91
CA PRO A 124 3.09 -5.52 17.54
C PRO A 124 3.86 -4.91 18.73
N GLY A 125 3.81 -3.58 18.81
CA GLY A 125 4.60 -2.78 19.73
C GLY A 125 6.02 -2.44 19.24
N HIS A 126 6.54 -3.13 18.22
CA HIS A 126 7.77 -2.74 17.53
C HIS A 126 7.48 -1.79 16.35
N GLU A 127 8.54 -1.22 15.79
CA GLU A 127 8.46 -0.42 14.57
C GLU A 127 8.28 -1.32 13.34
N VAL A 128 7.28 -1.01 12.53
CA VAL A 128 6.95 -1.68 11.27
C VAL A 128 7.33 -0.76 10.11
N SER A 129 7.96 -1.33 9.09
CA SER A 129 8.28 -0.66 7.82
C SER A 129 7.89 -1.59 6.67
N MET A 130 6.80 -1.26 5.97
CA MET A 130 6.31 -2.12 4.90
C MET A 130 7.27 -2.13 3.71
N SER A 131 7.87 -1.00 3.31
CA SER A 131 8.85 -0.95 2.22
C SER A 131 10.15 -1.73 2.48
N ARG A 132 10.53 -1.95 3.75
CA ARG A 132 11.63 -2.88 4.09
C ARG A 132 11.23 -4.34 3.94
N LEU A 133 9.97 -4.68 4.23
CA LEU A 133 9.48 -6.05 4.29
C LEU A 133 9.04 -6.59 2.92
N ILE A 134 8.31 -5.78 2.14
CA ILE A 134 7.83 -6.14 0.79
C ILE A 134 8.81 -5.69 -0.32
N GLY A 135 9.90 -5.03 0.07
CA GLY A 135 10.82 -4.36 -0.84
C GLY A 135 10.28 -3.03 -1.39
N LYS A 136 11.08 -2.38 -2.24
CA LYS A 136 10.66 -1.16 -2.92
C LYS A 136 9.53 -1.47 -3.90
N LEU A 137 8.35 -0.92 -3.63
CA LEU A 137 7.27 -0.85 -4.62
C LEU A 137 7.80 -0.15 -5.87
N LYS A 138 7.56 -0.75 -7.05
CA LYS A 138 8.02 -0.19 -8.32
C LYS A 138 7.39 1.20 -8.48
N HIS A 139 8.22 2.24 -8.41
CA HIS A 139 7.82 3.58 -8.80
C HIS A 139 7.57 3.61 -10.32
N THR A 140 6.38 3.20 -10.73
CA THR A 140 5.78 3.68 -11.97
C THR A 140 5.78 5.21 -11.86
N GLY A 141 6.42 5.91 -12.81
CA GLY A 141 6.71 7.36 -12.72
C GLY A 141 5.49 8.27 -12.57
N THR A 142 4.29 7.71 -12.64
CA THR A 142 3.02 8.26 -12.16
C THR A 142 2.70 7.72 -10.77
N VAL A 143 3.20 8.38 -9.73
CA VAL A 143 2.38 8.48 -8.52
C VAL A 143 1.16 9.29 -8.95
N CYS A 144 -0.03 8.69 -8.93
CA CYS A 144 -1.27 9.44 -9.08
C CYS A 144 -1.47 10.31 -7.84
N THR A 145 -0.73 11.41 -7.77
CA THR A 145 -1.07 12.61 -7.01
C THR A 145 -2.23 13.31 -7.71
N SER A 146 -3.35 12.59 -7.86
CA SER A 146 -4.64 13.26 -7.86
C SER A 146 -4.62 14.17 -6.64
N SER A 147 -4.74 15.47 -6.87
CA SER A 147 -4.95 16.43 -5.78
C SER A 147 -6.06 15.89 -4.91
N PRO A 148 -5.99 15.98 -3.56
CA PRO A 148 -6.99 15.39 -2.68
C PRO A 148 -8.36 15.79 -3.20
N SER A 149 -9.12 14.80 -3.70
CA SER A 149 -10.45 15.05 -4.24
C SER A 149 -11.23 15.77 -3.14
N GLU A 150 -11.99 16.79 -3.52
CA GLU A 150 -12.93 17.50 -2.64
C GLU A 150 -13.50 16.53 -1.60
N GLN A 151 -13.21 16.78 -0.31
CA GLN A 151 -13.36 15.77 0.75
C GLN A 151 -14.76 15.19 0.70
N VAL A 152 -14.85 13.89 0.37
CA VAL A 152 -16.13 13.24 0.17
C VAL A 152 -16.78 13.12 1.54
N ILE A 153 -18.01 13.64 1.69
CA ILE A 153 -18.86 13.32 2.84
C ILE A 153 -19.16 11.82 2.72
N PRO A 154 -18.58 10.97 3.58
CA PRO A 154 -18.62 9.53 3.37
C PRO A 154 -20.01 9.01 3.69
N GLN A 155 -20.60 8.28 2.75
CA GLN A 155 -21.86 7.59 2.99
C GLN A 155 -21.57 6.30 3.76
N GLU A 156 -22.27 6.08 4.86
CA GLU A 156 -22.25 4.83 5.62
C GLU A 156 -23.49 4.00 5.28
N LEU A 157 -23.32 2.71 4.99
CA LEU A 157 -24.45 1.78 5.02
C LEU A 157 -24.84 1.58 6.47
N LYS A 158 -26.11 1.89 6.82
CA LYS A 158 -26.71 1.49 8.10
C LYS A 158 -27.48 0.18 7.87
N LEU A 159 -27.18 -0.84 8.67
CA LEU A 159 -27.73 -2.18 8.49
C LEU A 159 -28.29 -2.70 9.82
N PRO A 160 -29.63 -2.87 9.95
CA PRO A 160 -30.21 -3.63 11.05
C PRO A 160 -29.85 -5.10 10.85
N ALA A 161 -29.10 -5.66 11.78
CA ALA A 161 -28.60 -7.03 11.70
C ALA A 161 -28.25 -7.57 13.09
N GLN A 162 -28.19 -8.89 13.19
CA GLN A 162 -27.78 -9.61 14.40
C GLN A 162 -26.55 -10.46 14.13
N TRP A 163 -25.60 -10.41 15.06
CA TRP A 163 -24.37 -11.18 14.99
C TRP A 163 -24.54 -12.43 15.85
N TYR A 164 -24.63 -13.59 15.19
CA TYR A 164 -24.65 -14.89 15.84
C TYR A 164 -23.27 -15.54 15.68
N PRO A 165 -22.47 -15.68 16.76
CA PRO A 165 -21.21 -16.40 16.71
C PRO A 165 -21.46 -17.90 16.40
N ARG A 166 -20.39 -18.59 15.99
CA ARG A 166 -20.41 -19.99 15.50
C ARG A 166 -21.04 -21.02 16.44
N ASP A 167 -21.06 -20.75 17.74
CA ASP A 167 -21.65 -21.57 18.80
C ASP A 167 -23.16 -21.33 19.01
N LEU A 168 -23.70 -20.22 18.52
CA LEU A 168 -25.15 -19.91 18.57
C LEU A 168 -25.87 -20.20 17.25
N GLU A 169 -25.28 -19.86 16.09
CA GLU A 169 -25.82 -20.23 14.78
C GLU A 169 -24.68 -20.47 13.79
N GLN A 170 -24.51 -21.72 13.33
CA GLN A 170 -23.41 -22.09 12.44
C GLN A 170 -23.69 -21.69 10.99
N GLY A 171 -22.82 -20.85 10.42
CA GLY A 171 -22.84 -20.49 9.01
C GLY A 171 -22.38 -21.63 8.11
N THR A 172 -23.20 -22.00 7.12
CA THR A 172 -22.86 -23.06 6.16
C THR A 172 -22.12 -22.52 4.94
N SER A 173 -20.92 -23.06 4.69
CA SER A 173 -20.16 -22.99 3.43
C SER A 173 -19.84 -24.40 2.93
N GLY A 174 -19.47 -24.54 1.65
CA GLY A 174 -19.05 -25.84 1.07
C GLY A 174 -17.54 -26.06 1.10
N ARG A 175 -16.76 -24.98 1.25
CA ARG A 175 -15.30 -24.92 1.40
C ARG A 175 -14.89 -23.76 2.32
N ASP A 176 -13.59 -23.62 2.56
CA ASP A 176 -13.00 -22.68 3.53
C ASP A 176 -13.17 -21.20 3.14
N ALA A 177 -14.22 -20.56 3.67
CA ALA A 177 -14.50 -19.15 3.45
C ALA A 177 -13.58 -18.22 4.25
N SER A 178 -13.15 -18.61 5.45
CA SER A 178 -12.13 -17.94 6.27
C SER A 178 -10.99 -18.91 6.58
N VAL A 179 -9.79 -18.38 6.86
CA VAL A 179 -8.63 -19.16 7.34
C VAL A 179 -8.76 -19.53 8.82
N PHE A 180 -9.70 -18.91 9.55
CA PHE A 180 -9.92 -19.13 10.98
C PHE A 180 -10.94 -20.24 11.30
N GLY A 181 -11.36 -21.02 10.30
CA GLY A 181 -12.20 -22.20 10.48
C GLY A 181 -13.71 -21.91 10.46
N THR A 182 -14.42 -22.37 11.50
CA THR A 182 -15.89 -22.41 11.52
C THR A 182 -16.53 -21.03 11.68
N LEU A 183 -17.63 -20.83 10.93
CA LEU A 183 -18.28 -19.55 10.74
C LEU A 183 -19.59 -19.47 11.54
N GLY A 184 -19.90 -18.28 12.05
CA GLY A 184 -21.25 -17.95 12.53
C GLY A 184 -22.12 -17.32 11.43
N VAL A 185 -23.19 -16.63 11.84
CA VAL A 185 -24.16 -15.96 10.95
C VAL A 185 -24.33 -14.49 11.31
N PHE A 186 -24.13 -13.62 10.32
CA PHE A 186 -24.55 -12.23 10.38
C PHE A 186 -25.91 -12.10 9.70
N ALA A 187 -26.95 -12.17 10.51
CA ALA A 187 -28.34 -12.18 10.06
C ALA A 187 -28.79 -10.77 9.70
N VAL A 188 -29.01 -10.52 8.41
CA VAL A 188 -29.52 -9.23 7.91
C VAL A 188 -31.03 -9.17 8.10
N GLY A 189 -31.53 -8.03 8.60
CA GLY A 189 -32.97 -7.81 8.78
C GLY A 189 -33.77 -7.87 7.48
N ASN A 190 -35.04 -8.25 7.59
CA ASN A 190 -35.95 -8.32 6.45
C ASN A 190 -36.09 -6.95 5.74
N GLY A 191 -36.11 -6.97 4.40
CA GLY A 191 -36.23 -5.77 3.54
C GLY A 191 -35.01 -5.41 2.69
N HIS A 192 -33.86 -6.07 2.90
CA HIS A 192 -32.63 -5.82 2.12
C HIS A 192 -32.44 -6.80 0.96
N ALA A 193 -32.86 -6.42 -0.26
CA ALA A 193 -32.64 -7.21 -1.47
C ALA A 193 -31.14 -7.40 -1.83
N SER A 194 -30.30 -6.44 -1.42
CA SER A 194 -28.83 -6.48 -1.51
C SER A 194 -28.24 -5.70 -0.33
N VAL A 195 -27.04 -6.07 0.09
CA VAL A 195 -26.21 -5.33 1.04
C VAL A 195 -25.12 -4.63 0.24
N ASP A 196 -25.37 -3.36 -0.05
CA ASP A 196 -24.52 -2.53 -0.91
C ASP A 196 -23.58 -1.68 -0.04
N PHE A 197 -22.30 -2.07 0.00
CA PHE A 197 -21.26 -1.38 0.74
C PHE A 197 -20.78 -0.12 -0.03
N PRO A 198 -20.88 1.09 0.54
CA PRO A 198 -20.38 2.30 -0.09
C PRO A 198 -18.86 2.23 -0.22
N LEU A 199 -18.35 2.25 -1.45
CA LEU A 199 -16.92 2.23 -1.74
C LEU A 199 -16.39 3.66 -1.89
N VAL A 200 -15.39 4.00 -1.09
CA VAL A 200 -14.69 5.29 -1.10
C VAL A 200 -13.17 5.09 -1.10
N ASN A 201 -12.41 5.99 -1.72
CA ASN A 201 -10.95 5.99 -1.59
C ASN A 201 -10.57 6.45 -0.17
N ALA A 202 -9.74 5.67 0.51
CA ALA A 202 -9.32 5.93 1.89
C ALA A 202 -8.52 7.26 2.05
N LEU A 203 -7.93 7.79 0.98
CA LEU A 203 -7.28 9.12 0.95
C LEU A 203 -8.26 10.29 0.73
N SER A 204 -9.48 10.01 0.27
CA SER A 204 -10.50 11.03 -0.05
C SER A 204 -11.41 11.39 1.13
N VAL A 205 -11.25 10.72 2.28
CA VAL A 205 -12.00 10.94 3.51
C VAL A 205 -11.12 11.59 4.60
N PRO A 206 -11.69 12.34 5.56
CA PRO A 206 -10.93 12.86 6.69
C PRO A 206 -10.30 11.73 7.53
N PRO A 207 -9.05 11.87 8.04
CA PRO A 207 -8.43 10.86 8.90
C PRO A 207 -9.26 10.52 10.15
N GLN A 208 -9.99 11.49 10.69
CA GLN A 208 -10.92 11.30 11.80
C GLN A 208 -12.07 10.34 11.46
N PHE A 209 -12.51 10.28 10.19
CA PHE A 209 -13.54 9.35 9.77
C PHE A 209 -13.04 7.90 9.79
N LEU A 210 -11.86 7.64 9.22
CA LEU A 210 -11.17 6.34 9.30
C LEU A 210 -10.99 5.90 10.76
N GLN A 211 -10.65 6.83 11.66
CA GLN A 211 -10.49 6.53 13.08
C GLN A 211 -11.80 6.07 13.76
N THR A 212 -12.98 6.47 13.29
CA THR A 212 -14.26 5.95 13.81
C THR A 212 -14.48 4.47 13.48
N TYR A 213 -13.79 3.97 12.45
CA TYR A 213 -13.71 2.56 12.06
C TYR A 213 -12.43 1.88 12.57
N GLY A 214 -11.70 2.51 13.50
CA GLY A 214 -10.46 1.97 14.05
C GLY A 214 -9.30 1.88 13.05
N ALA A 215 -9.39 2.58 11.92
CA ALA A 215 -8.44 2.49 10.81
C ALA A 215 -7.54 3.74 10.67
N ALA A 216 -6.42 3.57 9.96
CA ALA A 216 -5.55 4.63 9.49
C ALA A 216 -4.93 4.25 8.14
N VAL A 217 -4.66 5.25 7.29
CA VAL A 217 -3.89 5.07 6.05
C VAL A 217 -2.48 5.62 6.26
N ILE A 218 -1.47 4.84 5.89
CA ILE A 218 -0.06 5.13 6.15
C ILE A 218 0.72 4.96 4.84
N PRO A 219 1.58 5.91 4.41
CA PRO A 219 2.46 5.70 3.26
C PRO A 219 3.36 4.47 3.48
N VAL A 220 3.57 3.64 2.45
CA VAL A 220 4.36 2.39 2.55
C VAL A 220 5.82 2.63 2.96
N GLU A 221 6.36 3.81 2.63
CA GLU A 221 7.70 4.26 3.01
C GLU A 221 7.79 4.83 4.43
N ALA A 222 6.66 5.09 5.09
CA ALA A 222 6.65 5.56 6.48
C ALA A 222 6.76 4.39 7.46
N THR A 223 7.42 4.62 8.60
CA THR A 223 7.38 3.67 9.71
C THR A 223 6.19 3.95 10.63
N PHE A 224 5.69 2.91 11.27
CA PHE A 224 4.58 3.01 12.24
C PHE A 224 4.70 1.93 13.31
N ARG A 225 3.83 1.96 14.33
CA ARG A 225 3.76 0.92 15.36
C ARG A 225 2.34 0.38 15.47
N LEU A 226 2.21 -0.93 15.37
CA LEU A 226 0.97 -1.62 15.71
C LEU A 226 0.78 -1.63 17.24
N PRO A 227 -0.44 -1.46 17.78
CA PRO A 227 -0.71 -1.65 19.21
C PRO A 227 -0.42 -3.11 19.61
N LYS A 228 0.24 -3.32 20.76
CA LYS A 228 0.46 -4.67 21.30
C LYS A 228 -0.88 -5.38 21.52
N SER A 229 -0.97 -6.65 21.13
CA SER A 229 -2.10 -7.49 21.53
C SER A 229 -2.14 -7.63 23.06
N LYS A 230 -3.35 -7.80 23.61
CA LYS A 230 -3.53 -8.22 24.99
C LYS A 230 -3.30 -9.74 25.17
N GLU A 231 -3.48 -10.50 24.08
CA GLU A 231 -3.30 -11.94 24.06
C GLU A 231 -1.81 -12.29 23.95
N LYS A 232 -1.31 -13.07 24.91
CA LYS A 232 0.11 -13.42 25.01
C LYS A 232 0.62 -14.34 23.89
N SER A 233 -0.27 -15.09 23.25
CA SER A 233 0.03 -15.90 22.06
C SER A 233 0.24 -15.04 20.82
N LEU A 234 -0.44 -13.90 20.73
CA LEU A 234 -0.46 -13.05 19.54
C LEU A 234 0.72 -12.07 19.54
N THR A 235 1.92 -12.59 19.20
CA THR A 235 3.20 -11.86 19.22
C THR A 235 3.77 -11.49 17.84
N LYS A 236 3.52 -12.29 16.80
CA LYS A 236 3.99 -12.04 15.42
C LYS A 236 2.86 -12.21 14.40
N LEU A 237 2.63 -11.20 13.55
CA LEU A 237 1.80 -11.37 12.36
C LEU A 237 2.69 -11.87 11.21
N HIS A 238 2.22 -12.84 10.44
CA HIS A 238 2.78 -13.29 9.18
C HIS A 238 2.30 -12.39 8.04
N VAL A 239 3.24 -11.90 7.21
CA VAL A 239 2.95 -11.05 6.05
C VAL A 239 3.05 -11.88 4.78
N THR A 240 1.88 -12.20 4.23
CA THR A 240 1.72 -13.06 3.06
C THR A 240 1.12 -12.26 1.92
N GLU A 241 1.61 -12.49 0.70
CA GLU A 241 1.03 -11.97 -0.53
C GLU A 241 -0.14 -12.83 -0.97
N TYR A 242 -1.32 -12.23 -1.09
CA TYR A 242 -2.49 -12.84 -1.71
C TYR A 242 -2.76 -12.18 -3.05
N THR A 243 -2.85 -13.00 -4.09
CA THR A 243 -3.20 -12.56 -5.44
C THR A 243 -4.62 -13.03 -5.77
N TRP A 244 -5.52 -12.08 -5.93
CA TRP A 244 -6.84 -12.30 -6.51
C TRP A 244 -6.77 -12.18 -8.03
N LYS A 245 -7.39 -13.12 -8.74
CA LYS A 245 -7.40 -13.14 -10.21
C LYS A 245 -7.94 -11.81 -10.78
N ASN A 246 -7.21 -11.23 -11.73
CA ASN A 246 -7.33 -9.83 -12.18
C ASN A 246 -8.62 -9.45 -12.93
N ASN A 247 -9.64 -10.29 -12.97
CA ASN A 247 -10.95 -9.96 -13.52
C ASN A 247 -11.94 -9.67 -12.38
N THR A 248 -12.36 -8.41 -12.31
CA THR A 248 -13.29 -7.91 -11.31
C THR A 248 -14.52 -8.83 -11.23
N ASN A 249 -14.76 -9.32 -10.01
CA ASN A 249 -15.83 -10.23 -9.63
C ASN A 249 -15.72 -11.75 -9.93
N GLN A 250 -14.66 -12.33 -10.52
CA GLN A 250 -14.62 -13.82 -10.61
C GLN A 250 -14.52 -14.47 -9.23
N TYR A 251 -13.66 -13.98 -8.34
CA TYR A 251 -13.55 -14.55 -6.98
C TYR A 251 -14.86 -14.42 -6.18
N ILE A 252 -15.48 -13.24 -6.17
CA ILE A 252 -16.73 -13.03 -5.42
C ILE A 252 -17.87 -13.89 -5.99
N ASN A 253 -18.02 -13.97 -7.32
CA ASN A 253 -19.14 -14.70 -7.95
C ASN A 253 -18.93 -16.21 -8.00
N ASN A 254 -17.72 -16.70 -8.31
CA ASN A 254 -17.46 -18.12 -8.55
C ASN A 254 -16.97 -18.87 -7.31
N TYR A 255 -16.57 -18.15 -6.25
CA TYR A 255 -16.19 -18.74 -4.97
C TYR A 255 -17.06 -18.24 -3.82
N VAL A 256 -17.00 -16.95 -3.50
CA VAL A 256 -17.56 -16.42 -2.24
C VAL A 256 -19.07 -16.59 -2.16
N LEU A 257 -19.80 -16.15 -3.18
CA LEU A 257 -21.27 -16.21 -3.24
C LEU A 257 -21.82 -17.56 -3.73
N GLN A 258 -20.97 -18.60 -3.79
CA GLN A 258 -21.40 -19.97 -4.11
C GLN A 258 -21.59 -20.76 -2.82
N GLN A 259 -22.73 -21.45 -2.68
CA GLN A 259 -22.99 -22.29 -1.49
C GLN A 259 -22.00 -23.46 -1.38
N GLN A 260 -21.50 -23.97 -2.51
CA GLN A 260 -20.42 -24.98 -2.59
C GLN A 260 -19.01 -24.37 -2.52
N GLY A 261 -18.90 -23.04 -2.51
CA GLY A 261 -17.68 -22.30 -2.24
C GLY A 261 -17.71 -21.71 -0.83
N GLY A 262 -17.53 -20.39 -0.72
CA GLY A 262 -17.48 -19.66 0.55
C GLY A 262 -18.81 -19.56 1.29
N GLY A 263 -19.95 -19.95 0.70
CA GLY A 263 -21.25 -19.92 1.41
C GLY A 263 -21.81 -18.52 1.65
N GLY A 264 -21.27 -17.49 1.01
CA GLY A 264 -21.60 -16.08 1.19
C GLY A 264 -20.39 -15.22 1.51
N LEU A 265 -20.59 -13.91 1.56
CA LEU A 265 -19.57 -12.99 2.06
C LEU A 265 -19.43 -13.16 3.57
N PHE A 266 -18.20 -13.37 4.04
CA PHE A 266 -17.90 -13.29 5.47
C PHE A 266 -17.45 -11.87 5.86
N ILE A 267 -17.70 -11.53 7.12
CA ILE A 267 -17.04 -10.46 7.85
C ILE A 267 -16.54 -11.03 9.18
N GLU A 268 -15.50 -10.43 9.75
CA GLU A 268 -14.85 -10.96 10.95
C GLU A 268 -14.35 -9.86 11.88
N THR A 269 -14.12 -10.24 13.14
CA THR A 269 -13.51 -9.40 14.19
C THR A 269 -12.66 -10.27 15.09
N HIS A 270 -11.52 -9.75 15.54
CA HIS A 270 -10.54 -10.53 16.30
C HIS A 270 -9.60 -9.63 17.14
N PRO A 271 -8.92 -10.15 18.17
CA PRO A 271 -8.15 -9.33 19.11
C PRO A 271 -6.81 -8.78 18.56
N PHE A 272 -6.50 -8.95 17.27
CA PHE A 272 -5.25 -8.50 16.64
C PHE A 272 -5.48 -7.44 15.55
N PRO A 273 -4.48 -6.59 15.23
CA PRO A 273 -4.57 -5.67 14.10
C PRO A 273 -4.37 -6.38 12.75
N HIS A 274 -4.72 -5.72 11.65
CA HIS A 274 -4.29 -6.10 10.29
C HIS A 274 -3.59 -4.94 9.59
N ILE A 275 -2.77 -5.30 8.60
CA ILE A 275 -2.23 -4.38 7.59
C ILE A 275 -2.62 -4.93 6.21
N PHE A 276 -3.18 -4.08 5.34
CA PHE A 276 -3.46 -4.38 3.95
C PHE A 276 -2.66 -3.42 3.05
N THR A 277 -1.83 -3.96 2.15
CA THR A 277 -0.95 -3.14 1.28
C THR A 277 -1.06 -3.59 -0.18
N PRO A 278 -1.58 -2.75 -1.11
CA PRO A 278 -1.59 -3.06 -2.54
C PRO A 278 -0.16 -3.11 -3.10
N LEU A 279 0.16 -4.17 -3.84
CA LEU A 279 1.50 -4.37 -4.42
C LEU A 279 1.61 -3.90 -5.88
N SER A 280 0.48 -3.56 -6.51
CA SER A 280 0.44 -2.98 -7.86
C SER A 280 -0.54 -1.81 -7.96
N PRO A 281 -0.36 -0.89 -8.93
CA PRO A 281 -1.36 0.15 -9.22
C PRO A 281 -2.64 -0.40 -9.87
N GLY A 282 -2.67 -1.66 -10.31
CA GLY A 282 -3.88 -2.32 -10.82
C GLY A 282 -4.78 -2.90 -9.73
N CYS A 283 -4.34 -2.84 -8.46
CA CYS A 283 -5.11 -3.34 -7.34
C CYS A 283 -6.40 -2.52 -7.12
N SER A 284 -7.52 -3.20 -6.87
CA SER A 284 -8.84 -2.56 -6.76
C SER A 284 -9.78 -3.32 -5.80
N GLY A 285 -11.02 -2.84 -5.68
CA GLY A 285 -11.91 -3.17 -4.57
C GLY A 285 -11.56 -2.37 -3.31
N GLY A 286 -12.25 -2.65 -2.22
CA GLY A 286 -11.97 -2.06 -0.91
C GLY A 286 -12.11 -3.05 0.23
N VAL A 287 -11.41 -2.78 1.34
CA VAL A 287 -11.63 -3.49 2.59
C VAL A 287 -12.92 -2.94 3.21
N ILE A 288 -13.91 -3.80 3.41
CA ILE A 288 -15.12 -3.46 4.16
C ILE A 288 -14.70 -3.29 5.62
N LEU A 289 -15.04 -2.17 6.24
CA LEU A 289 -14.93 -1.95 7.67
C LEU A 289 -16.32 -1.70 8.27
N GLY A 290 -16.53 -2.24 9.46
CA GLY A 290 -17.78 -2.21 10.20
C GLY A 290 -17.59 -1.67 11.62
N ARG A 291 -18.65 -1.07 12.15
CA ARG A 291 -18.75 -0.70 13.58
C ARG A 291 -20.19 -0.87 14.05
N LYS A 292 -20.39 -1.39 15.27
CA LYS A 292 -21.70 -1.39 15.93
C LYS A 292 -21.99 -0.01 16.52
N VAL A 293 -23.21 0.47 16.33
CA VAL A 293 -23.72 1.75 16.86
C VAL A 293 -25.14 1.47 17.35
N ASP A 294 -25.34 1.48 18.66
CA ASP A 294 -26.60 1.06 19.29
C ASP A 294 -27.01 -0.35 18.78
N ASP A 295 -28.24 -0.52 18.28
CA ASP A 295 -28.76 -1.78 17.74
C ASP A 295 -28.55 -1.98 16.24
N HIS A 296 -27.77 -1.12 15.57
CA HIS A 296 -27.45 -1.25 14.15
C HIS A 296 -25.94 -1.31 13.88
N TYR A 297 -25.58 -1.88 12.74
CA TYR A 297 -24.21 -1.87 12.24
C TYR A 297 -24.05 -0.77 11.20
N ARG A 298 -22.85 -0.20 11.11
CA ARG A 298 -22.46 0.74 10.06
C ARG A 298 -21.28 0.22 9.30
N PHE A 299 -21.35 0.25 7.97
CA PHE A 299 -20.29 -0.25 7.09
C PHE A 299 -19.90 0.73 5.99
N VAL A 300 -18.61 0.74 5.66
CA VAL A 300 -18.02 1.43 4.50
C VAL A 300 -16.91 0.55 3.94
N ALA A 301 -16.75 0.51 2.62
CA ALA A 301 -15.62 -0.11 1.96
C ALA A 301 -14.56 0.94 1.60
N PHE A 302 -13.31 0.70 2.00
CA PHE A 302 -12.20 1.60 1.78
C PHE A 302 -11.25 1.04 0.71
N GLN A 303 -11.23 1.67 -0.47
CA GLN A 303 -10.22 1.43 -1.48
C GLN A 303 -8.88 1.99 -1.02
N ILE A 304 -7.85 1.15 -1.04
CA ILE A 304 -6.49 1.52 -0.64
C ILE A 304 -5.73 1.97 -1.89
N SER A 305 -5.17 3.19 -1.85
CA SER A 305 -4.36 3.71 -2.96
C SER A 305 -2.97 3.07 -2.98
N TYR A 306 -2.44 2.79 -4.17
CA TYR A 306 -1.07 2.26 -4.33
C TYR A 306 -0.03 3.20 -3.70
N GLY A 307 0.98 2.62 -3.05
CA GLY A 307 1.96 3.37 -2.24
C GLY A 307 1.51 3.64 -0.80
N TYR A 308 0.32 3.17 -0.38
CA TYR A 308 -0.19 3.28 0.99
C TYR A 308 -0.65 1.92 1.52
N SER A 309 -0.55 1.75 2.84
CA SER A 309 -1.14 0.65 3.60
C SER A 309 -2.37 1.13 4.37
N LEU A 310 -3.43 0.32 4.40
CA LEU A 310 -4.51 0.48 5.38
C LEU A 310 -4.15 -0.36 6.61
N VAL A 311 -4.10 0.28 7.77
CA VAL A 311 -3.87 -0.37 9.05
C VAL A 311 -5.16 -0.30 9.86
N ILE A 312 -5.64 -1.45 10.34
CA ILE A 312 -6.81 -1.53 11.22
C ILE A 312 -6.41 -2.08 12.59
N LYS A 313 -7.03 -1.54 13.64
CA LYS A 313 -6.82 -1.96 15.02
C LYS A 313 -7.51 -3.30 15.31
N SER A 314 -7.11 -3.93 16.41
CA SER A 314 -7.83 -5.04 17.03
C SER A 314 -9.33 -4.73 17.23
N ASN A 315 -10.16 -5.75 17.07
CA ASN A 315 -11.61 -5.75 17.25
C ASN A 315 -12.37 -4.78 16.32
N VAL A 316 -11.79 -4.46 15.16
CA VAL A 316 -12.48 -3.82 14.04
C VAL A 316 -13.21 -4.91 13.26
N ILE A 317 -14.51 -4.74 13.01
CA ILE A 317 -15.25 -5.62 12.09
C ILE A 317 -14.76 -5.32 10.67
N HIS A 318 -14.40 -6.33 9.89
CA HIS A 318 -13.90 -6.13 8.54
C HIS A 318 -14.15 -7.31 7.60
N GLY A 319 -13.89 -7.12 6.30
CA GLY A 319 -13.90 -8.18 5.29
C GLY A 319 -13.20 -7.74 4.00
N ASP A 320 -12.46 -8.65 3.37
CA ASP A 320 -11.51 -8.37 2.28
C ASP A 320 -11.87 -9.07 0.95
N SER A 321 -12.96 -9.83 0.91
CA SER A 321 -13.33 -10.67 -0.25
C SER A 321 -13.59 -9.93 -1.57
N PHE A 322 -13.68 -8.59 -1.55
CA PHE A 322 -13.80 -7.75 -2.74
C PHE A 322 -12.46 -7.23 -3.28
N LEU A 323 -11.32 -7.53 -2.64
CA LEU A 323 -10.01 -7.13 -3.15
C LEU A 323 -9.68 -7.83 -4.49
N HIS A 324 -8.96 -7.14 -5.35
CA HIS A 324 -8.57 -7.58 -6.69
C HIS A 324 -7.11 -7.22 -6.98
N GLY A 325 -6.33 -8.14 -7.57
CA GLY A 325 -4.88 -8.01 -7.73
C GLY A 325 -4.10 -8.52 -6.52
N SER A 326 -2.82 -8.14 -6.39
CA SER A 326 -1.91 -8.63 -5.36
C SER A 326 -1.81 -7.69 -4.15
N TYR A 327 -2.04 -8.21 -2.95
CA TYR A 327 -1.91 -7.48 -1.69
C TYR A 327 -1.01 -8.23 -0.71
N ALA A 328 -0.10 -7.52 -0.04
CA ALA A 328 0.54 -8.02 1.17
C ALA A 328 -0.39 -7.77 2.36
N ILE A 329 -0.76 -8.85 3.07
CA ILE A 329 -1.65 -8.81 4.22
C ILE A 329 -0.91 -9.41 5.42
N ALA A 330 -0.95 -8.71 6.56
CA ALA A 330 -0.38 -9.17 7.82
C ALA A 330 -1.47 -9.82 8.68
N LEU A 331 -1.33 -11.09 9.08
CA LEU A 331 -2.33 -11.85 9.86
C LEU A 331 -1.71 -12.81 10.89
N TYR A 332 -2.51 -13.39 11.78
CA TYR A 332 -2.08 -14.42 12.75
C TYR A 332 -2.60 -15.81 12.37
N GLU A 333 -1.94 -16.87 12.85
CA GLU A 333 -2.58 -18.17 13.08
C GLU A 333 -3.33 -18.13 14.43
N THR A 334 -4.67 -18.17 14.41
CA THR A 334 -5.47 -18.26 15.65
C THR A 334 -6.95 -18.58 15.38
N ASP A 335 -7.58 -19.28 16.31
CA ASP A 335 -9.02 -19.56 16.40
C ASP A 335 -9.82 -18.45 17.11
N LEU A 336 -9.14 -17.41 17.61
CA LEU A 336 -9.71 -16.26 18.33
C LEU A 336 -10.43 -15.26 17.43
N ALA A 337 -10.55 -15.53 16.13
CA ALA A 337 -11.40 -14.76 15.25
C ALA A 337 -12.86 -15.24 15.34
N ASP A 338 -13.76 -14.26 15.47
CA ASP A 338 -15.18 -14.44 15.28
C ASP A 338 -15.50 -14.01 13.84
N SER A 339 -15.76 -15.01 12.99
CA SER A 339 -16.00 -14.85 11.56
C SER A 339 -17.42 -15.32 11.24
N VAL A 340 -18.20 -14.51 10.53
CA VAL A 340 -19.63 -14.73 10.31
C VAL A 340 -20.01 -14.53 8.85
N LEU A 341 -20.87 -15.40 8.31
CA LEU A 341 -21.42 -15.26 6.96
C LEU A 341 -22.63 -14.32 6.96
N ILE A 342 -22.64 -13.36 6.03
CA ILE A 342 -23.79 -12.47 5.83
C ILE A 342 -24.92 -13.28 5.14
N LYS A 343 -26.04 -13.44 5.85
CA LYS A 343 -27.17 -14.27 5.43
C LYS A 343 -28.51 -13.51 5.54
N ALA A 344 -29.47 -13.94 4.73
CA ALA A 344 -30.85 -13.45 4.69
C ALA A 344 -31.83 -14.54 5.15
N GLY A 345 -33.07 -14.16 5.49
CA GLY A 345 -34.13 -15.08 5.92
C GLY A 345 -34.01 -15.49 7.39
N GLU A 346 -34.85 -16.44 7.83
CA GLU A 346 -34.98 -16.87 9.23
C GLU A 346 -33.99 -17.99 9.62
N PRO A 347 -33.71 -18.22 10.92
CA PRO A 347 -32.89 -19.34 11.40
C PRO A 347 -33.34 -20.68 10.80
N GLY A 348 -32.39 -21.50 10.36
CA GLY A 348 -32.66 -22.78 9.69
C GLY A 348 -33.12 -22.70 8.22
N ALA A 349 -33.51 -21.50 7.74
CA ALA A 349 -33.85 -21.22 6.34
C ALA A 349 -32.94 -20.15 5.70
N ARG A 350 -31.78 -19.89 6.32
CA ARG A 350 -30.83 -18.83 5.92
C ARG A 350 -30.32 -19.03 4.50
N THR A 351 -30.39 -17.99 3.68
CA THR A 351 -29.82 -17.96 2.32
C THR A 351 -28.63 -17.01 2.23
N ILE A 352 -27.82 -17.14 1.18
CA ILE A 352 -26.73 -16.19 0.88
C ILE A 352 -27.35 -14.81 0.62
N GLN A 353 -27.00 -13.82 1.43
CA GLN A 353 -27.39 -12.43 1.17
C GLN A 353 -26.60 -11.90 -0.05
N PRO A 354 -27.26 -11.38 -1.10
CA PRO A 354 -26.58 -10.65 -2.15
C PRO A 354 -25.85 -9.43 -1.58
N VAL A 355 -24.60 -9.24 -2.01
CA VAL A 355 -23.70 -8.16 -1.54
C VAL A 355 -22.98 -7.52 -2.72
N ARG A 356 -22.69 -6.23 -2.62
CA ARG A 356 -21.93 -5.47 -3.64
C ARG A 356 -21.08 -4.39 -2.99
N GLN A 357 -20.01 -3.97 -3.67
CA GLN A 357 -19.39 -2.67 -3.43
C GLN A 357 -19.88 -1.68 -4.48
N VAL A 358 -20.39 -0.54 -4.03
CA VAL A 358 -20.98 0.49 -4.89
C VAL A 358 -20.17 1.76 -4.73
N SER A 359 -19.50 2.20 -5.80
CA SER A 359 -18.73 3.45 -5.81
C SER A 359 -19.63 4.62 -5.48
N VAL A 360 -19.33 5.31 -4.38
CA VAL A 360 -20.00 6.57 -4.06
C VAL A 360 -19.47 7.62 -5.03
N ALA A 361 -20.24 7.92 -6.06
CA ALA A 361 -19.98 9.12 -6.86
C ALA A 361 -19.96 10.31 -5.91
N ALA A 362 -18.86 11.08 -5.89
CA ALA A 362 -18.75 12.26 -5.06
C ALA A 362 -19.90 13.21 -5.40
N ASN A 363 -20.90 13.30 -4.52
CA ASN A 363 -22.05 14.16 -4.73
C ASN A 363 -21.54 15.60 -4.81
N ARG A 364 -21.57 16.17 -6.03
CA ARG A 364 -21.15 17.53 -6.35
C ARG A 364 -22.16 18.56 -5.84
N SER A 365 -22.40 18.53 -4.53
CA SER A 365 -23.30 19.41 -3.81
C SER A 365 -22.51 20.61 -3.29
N SER A 366 -22.53 21.68 -4.07
CA SER A 366 -21.79 22.93 -3.84
C SER A 366 -21.79 23.41 -2.39
N PHE A 367 -20.60 23.53 -1.78
CA PHE A 367 -20.41 24.30 -0.55
C PHE A 367 -19.16 25.18 -0.66
N PHE A 368 -19.30 26.31 -1.36
CA PHE A 368 -18.32 27.40 -1.38
C PHE A 368 -18.26 28.12 -0.01
N ALA A 369 -17.72 27.45 1.01
CA ALA A 369 -17.32 28.07 2.28
C ALA A 369 -16.28 27.21 3.02
N GLN A 370 -15.23 27.85 3.54
CA GLN A 370 -14.18 27.27 4.42
C GLN A 370 -13.04 26.49 3.74
N VAL A 371 -12.22 27.20 2.96
CA VAL A 371 -10.85 26.76 2.62
C VAL A 371 -9.93 27.03 3.81
N ASN A 372 -9.25 26.00 4.32
CA ASN A 372 -8.38 26.12 5.49
C ASN A 372 -6.92 26.40 5.09
N LEU A 373 -6.15 27.10 5.93
CA LEU A 373 -4.87 27.74 5.56
C LEU A 373 -3.85 26.74 4.96
N ASN A 374 -3.80 25.51 5.50
CA ASN A 374 -2.85 24.47 5.08
C ASN A 374 -3.09 23.97 3.64
N GLN A 375 -4.32 24.03 3.13
CA GLN A 375 -4.64 23.65 1.74
C GLN A 375 -4.04 24.65 0.75
N ARG A 376 -3.99 25.94 1.10
CA ARG A 376 -3.34 26.98 0.27
C ARG A 376 -1.84 26.73 0.16
N THR A 377 -1.16 26.39 1.26
CA THR A 377 0.29 26.14 1.26
C THR A 377 0.67 24.95 0.38
N ALA A 378 -0.03 23.82 0.48
CA ALA A 378 0.24 22.64 -0.35
C ALA A 378 -0.03 22.89 -1.84
N ALA A 379 -1.14 23.57 -2.17
CA ALA A 379 -1.46 23.94 -3.56
C ALA A 379 -0.47 24.95 -4.15
N LEU A 380 0.01 25.91 -3.34
CA LEU A 380 1.04 26.86 -3.75
C LEU A 380 2.38 26.14 -4.02
N LEU A 381 2.82 25.25 -3.14
CA LEU A 381 4.07 24.48 -3.32
C LEU A 381 4.01 23.60 -4.58
N LEU A 382 2.90 22.89 -4.82
CA LEU A 382 2.74 22.11 -6.05
C LEU A 382 2.79 22.99 -7.30
N LYS A 383 2.11 24.15 -7.29
CA LYS A 383 2.13 25.11 -8.40
C LYS A 383 3.51 25.73 -8.61
N GLN A 384 4.26 25.99 -7.53
CA GLN A 384 5.63 26.50 -7.59
C GLN A 384 6.58 25.47 -8.23
N ASN A 385 6.50 24.21 -7.81
CA ASN A 385 7.31 23.12 -8.35
C ASN A 385 7.00 22.84 -9.81
N LEU A 386 5.72 22.82 -10.21
CA LEU A 386 5.32 22.65 -11.62
C LEU A 386 5.79 23.82 -12.49
N LYS A 387 5.80 25.06 -11.97
CA LYS A 387 6.40 26.22 -12.66
C LYS A 387 7.90 26.04 -12.87
N TRP A 388 8.67 25.64 -11.85
CA TRP A 388 10.11 25.41 -11.99
C TRP A 388 10.43 24.28 -12.99
N ILE A 389 9.70 23.17 -12.94
CA ILE A 389 9.84 22.07 -13.92
C ILE A 389 9.51 22.55 -15.34
N ALA A 390 8.47 23.37 -15.49
CA ALA A 390 8.12 23.95 -16.78
C ALA A 390 9.20 24.92 -17.29
N GLN A 391 9.69 25.83 -16.46
CA GLN A 391 10.72 26.81 -16.82
C GLN A 391 12.03 26.15 -17.27
N ALA A 392 12.46 25.07 -16.62
CA ALA A 392 13.64 24.31 -17.03
C ALA A 392 13.42 23.44 -18.29
N ALA A 393 12.17 23.20 -18.70
CA ALA A 393 11.85 22.19 -19.70
C ALA A 393 12.36 22.53 -21.11
N ASP A 394 12.59 23.79 -21.47
CA ASP A 394 13.06 24.13 -22.82
C ASP A 394 14.58 23.95 -22.98
N ASP A 395 15.35 24.00 -21.89
CA ASP A 395 16.82 23.83 -21.86
C ASP A 395 17.27 22.35 -21.84
N GLU A 396 16.35 21.44 -21.56
CA GLU A 396 16.60 20.00 -21.47
C GLU A 396 16.91 19.34 -22.85
N PRO A 397 17.63 18.18 -22.88
CA PRO A 397 17.86 17.42 -24.11
C PRO A 397 16.55 17.00 -24.82
N VAL A 398 16.61 16.78 -26.14
CA VAL A 398 15.43 16.53 -26.99
C VAL A 398 14.57 15.35 -26.50
N GLU A 399 15.23 14.29 -26.02
CA GLU A 399 14.61 13.09 -25.45
C GLU A 399 13.82 13.45 -24.18
N LYS A 400 14.45 14.23 -23.29
CA LYS A 400 13.85 14.66 -22.03
C LYS A 400 12.70 15.65 -22.25
N ARG A 401 12.80 16.53 -23.25
CA ARG A 401 11.69 17.42 -23.67
C ARG A 401 10.49 16.64 -24.19
N ARG A 402 10.71 15.49 -24.85
CA ARG A 402 9.64 14.59 -25.28
C ARG A 402 8.95 13.92 -24.09
N GLU A 403 9.71 13.46 -23.09
CA GLU A 403 9.17 12.93 -21.83
C GLU A 403 8.37 14.00 -21.07
N LEU A 404 8.93 15.20 -20.88
CA LEU A 404 8.28 16.31 -20.18
C LEU A 404 7.00 16.75 -20.88
N LYS A 405 6.96 16.81 -22.23
CA LYS A 405 5.72 17.03 -22.97
C LYS A 405 4.69 15.93 -22.68
N GLY A 406 5.11 14.67 -22.66
CA GLY A 406 4.25 13.52 -22.34
C GLY A 406 3.71 13.55 -20.90
N PHE A 407 4.50 14.03 -19.95
CA PHE A 407 4.11 14.28 -18.56
C PHE A 407 3.11 15.44 -18.45
N PHE A 408 3.39 16.59 -19.07
CA PHE A 408 2.50 17.75 -19.04
C PHE A 408 1.11 17.46 -19.61
N LYS A 409 1.00 16.62 -20.65
CA LYS A 409 -0.28 16.14 -21.19
C LYS A 409 -1.13 15.30 -20.22
N GLN A 410 -0.53 14.75 -19.16
CA GLN A 410 -1.23 13.97 -18.14
C GLN A 410 -1.73 14.85 -16.98
N LEU A 411 -1.35 16.13 -16.93
CA LEU A 411 -1.80 17.05 -15.89
C LEU A 411 -3.28 17.43 -16.09
N PRO A 412 -4.04 17.64 -14.99
CA PRO A 412 -5.35 18.28 -15.03
C PRO A 412 -5.30 19.62 -15.79
N ARG A 413 -6.37 19.92 -16.53
CA ARG A 413 -6.47 21.11 -17.40
C ARG A 413 -6.13 22.40 -16.68
N GLU A 414 -6.54 22.53 -15.42
CA GLU A 414 -6.34 23.71 -14.56
C GLU A 414 -4.86 23.90 -14.23
N LEU A 415 -4.13 22.81 -13.97
CA LEU A 415 -2.69 22.83 -13.71
C LEU A 415 -1.89 23.08 -14.99
N LEU A 416 -2.23 22.40 -16.08
CA LEU A 416 -1.56 22.59 -17.38
C LEU A 416 -1.77 24.01 -17.91
N SER A 417 -3.00 24.53 -17.86
CA SER A 417 -3.30 25.94 -18.19
C SER A 417 -2.54 26.93 -17.30
N GLY A 418 -2.27 26.55 -16.05
CA GLY A 418 -1.52 27.34 -15.08
C GLY A 418 0.00 27.39 -15.29
N ILE A 419 0.56 26.51 -16.14
CA ILE A 419 1.99 26.44 -16.46
C ILE A 419 2.32 26.55 -17.96
N ARG A 420 1.32 26.56 -18.85
CA ARG A 420 1.55 26.59 -20.32
C ARG A 420 2.43 27.75 -20.79
N HIS A 421 2.39 28.89 -20.08
CA HIS A 421 3.15 30.09 -20.40
C HIS A 421 4.57 30.11 -19.81
N GLU A 422 4.99 29.04 -19.15
CA GLU A 422 6.30 28.95 -18.49
C GLU A 422 7.37 28.29 -19.37
N SER A 423 6.98 27.61 -20.47
CA SER A 423 7.86 27.08 -21.51
C SER A 423 7.12 26.67 -22.77
N ASP A 424 7.81 26.63 -23.90
CA ASP A 424 7.29 26.13 -25.17
C ASP A 424 6.91 24.63 -25.08
N VAL A 425 7.64 23.82 -24.31
CA VAL A 425 7.25 22.41 -24.06
C VAL A 425 5.91 22.33 -23.32
N ALA A 426 5.64 23.19 -22.34
CA ALA A 426 4.35 23.25 -21.65
C ALA A 426 3.24 23.84 -22.54
N GLN A 427 3.54 24.88 -23.33
CA GLN A 427 2.60 25.46 -24.29
C GLN A 427 2.18 24.44 -25.35
N ARG A 428 3.13 23.73 -25.97
CA ARG A 428 2.83 22.65 -26.94
C ARG A 428 2.05 21.49 -26.33
N ALA A 429 2.31 21.13 -25.07
CA ALA A 429 1.50 20.13 -24.37
C ALA A 429 0.05 20.61 -24.19
N TYR A 430 -0.16 21.88 -23.80
CA TYR A 430 -1.48 22.48 -23.69
C TYR A 430 -2.20 22.54 -25.05
N ASP A 431 -1.53 22.98 -26.10
CA ASP A 431 -2.13 23.13 -27.43
C ASP A 431 -2.48 21.78 -28.08
N GLU A 432 -1.63 20.75 -27.90
CA GLU A 432 -1.93 19.40 -28.38
C GLU A 432 -3.06 18.69 -27.61
N CYS A 433 -3.45 19.18 -26.43
CA CYS A 433 -4.56 18.63 -25.62
C CYS A 433 -5.84 19.47 -25.67
N TYR A 434 -5.72 20.80 -25.77
CA TYR A 434 -6.81 21.76 -25.56
C TYR A 434 -6.77 22.96 -26.52
N GLY A 435 -5.76 23.04 -27.40
CA GLY A 435 -5.66 24.08 -28.41
C GLY A 435 -6.58 23.81 -29.59
N LEU A 436 -7.17 24.87 -30.16
CA LEU A 436 -7.88 24.81 -31.43
C LEU A 436 -6.85 24.77 -32.55
N VAL A 437 -6.32 23.58 -32.86
CA VAL A 437 -5.42 23.39 -34.01
C VAL A 437 -6.23 23.59 -35.29
N CYS A 438 -6.10 24.78 -35.90
CA CYS A 438 -6.51 24.97 -37.29
C CYS A 438 -5.67 24.05 -38.19
N VAL A 439 -6.27 22.93 -38.59
CA VAL A 439 -5.66 22.00 -39.54
C VAL A 439 -5.46 22.76 -40.85
N LYS A 440 -4.20 23.08 -41.19
CA LYS A 440 -3.88 23.55 -42.55
C LYS A 440 -4.19 22.41 -43.51
N SER A 441 -5.19 22.62 -44.35
CA SER A 441 -5.56 21.71 -45.44
C SER A 441 -4.35 21.42 -46.33
N ALA A 442 -4.01 20.15 -46.53
CA ALA A 442 -2.96 19.75 -47.45
C ALA A 442 -3.42 19.97 -48.89
N SER A 443 -2.99 21.07 -49.51
CA SER A 443 -3.19 21.35 -50.92
C SER A 443 -2.01 20.85 -51.75
N GLN A 444 -2.26 19.77 -52.50
CA GLN A 444 -1.70 19.48 -53.83
C GLN A 444 -0.20 19.77 -54.08
N THR A 445 0.59 18.69 -54.16
CA THR A 445 1.59 18.56 -55.23
C THR A 445 1.42 17.20 -55.89
N GLN A 446 0.83 17.21 -57.08
CA GLN A 446 0.65 16.04 -57.94
C GLN A 446 1.63 16.19 -59.10
N GLU A 447 2.86 15.69 -58.94
CA GLU A 447 3.84 15.68 -60.02
C GLU A 447 3.69 14.45 -60.91
N VAL A 448 3.86 14.70 -62.21
CA VAL A 448 3.47 13.82 -63.32
C VAL A 448 4.70 13.47 -64.13
N PHE A 449 4.97 12.16 -64.25
CA PHE A 449 5.67 11.45 -65.34
C PHE A 449 7.01 11.95 -65.95
N ASN A 450 7.87 10.96 -66.23
CA ASN A 450 8.92 10.91 -67.26
C ASN A 450 10.20 11.75 -67.08
N ARG A 451 11.27 11.10 -66.58
CA ARG A 451 12.21 10.36 -67.45
C ARG A 451 13.07 9.38 -66.67
#